data_AF-A0A662CYU3-F1
#
_entry.id   AF-A0A662CYU3-F1
#
_cell.length_a   1.000
_cell.length_b   1.000
_cell.length_c   1.000
_cell.angle_alpha   90.00
_cell.angle_beta   90.00
_cell.angle_gamma   90.00
#
_symmetry.space_group_name_H-M   'P 1'
#
loop_
_entity.id
_entity.type
_entity.pdbx_description
1 polymer ?
#
loop_
_entity_poly.entity_id
_entity_poly.type
_entity_poly.pdbx_seq_one_letter_code
_entity_poly.pdbx_strand_id
1 'polypeptide(L)' 'MGQTIIEKIIAAHCGRKVQPGEIVWLELDIVSARDFGGPNVVKNYEREYGDQPVFDPDRVVFTFDLCVPACTLK' A
#
# COMPACT_ATOMS: atom_id res chain seq x y z
N MET A 1 19.54 -24.26 6.16
CA MET A 1 19.38 -23.11 7.08
C MET A 1 17.90 -22.76 7.12
N GLY A 2 17.36 -22.35 8.27
CA GLY A 2 15.97 -21.92 8.38
C GLY A 2 15.75 -20.53 7.76
N GLN A 3 14.52 -20.24 7.35
CA GLN A 3 14.09 -18.90 6.91
C GLN A 3 13.70 -18.04 8.12
N THR A 4 14.03 -16.74 8.06
CA THR A 4 13.52 -15.72 8.98
C THR A 4 12.02 -15.50 8.81
N ILE A 5 11.38 -14.81 9.76
CA ILE A 5 9.96 -14.46 9.64
C ILE A 5 9.67 -13.54 8.45
N ILE A 6 10.60 -12.61 8.15
CA ILE A 6 10.47 -11.68 7.02
C ILE A 6 10.50 -12.46 5.71
N GLU A 7 11.47 -13.36 5.53
CA GLU A 7 11.55 -14.21 4.33
C GLU A 7 10.31 -15.09 4.18
N LYS A 8 9.73 -15.59 5.28
CA LYS A 8 8.50 -16.39 5.25
C LYS A 8 7.29 -15.57 4.80
N ILE A 9 7.09 -14.38 5.35
CA ILE A 9 5.96 -13.50 4.99
C ILE A 9 6.07 -13.09 3.52
N ILE A 10 7.26 -12.64 3.09
CA ILE A 10 7.48 -12.24 1.71
C ILE A 10 7.32 -13.45 0.77
N ALA A 11 7.91 -14.61 1.09
CA ALA A 11 7.75 -15.83 0.29
C ALA A 11 6.28 -16.24 0.13
N ALA A 12 5.47 -16.11 1.18
CA ALA A 12 4.05 -16.43 1.15
C ALA A 12 3.27 -15.56 0.13
N HIS A 13 3.64 -14.29 -0.03
CA HIS A 13 2.99 -13.35 -0.95
C HIS A 13 3.73 -13.19 -2.29
N CYS A 14 4.77 -14.00 -2.52
CA CYS A 14 5.46 -14.12 -3.81
C CYS A 14 5.26 -15.49 -4.47
N GLY A 15 4.69 -16.48 -3.76
CA GLY A 15 4.53 -17.86 -4.24
C GLY A 15 5.84 -18.63 -4.44
N ARG A 16 6.97 -18.11 -3.95
CA ARG A 16 8.31 -18.71 -4.09
C ARG A 16 9.18 -18.42 -2.89
N LYS A 17 10.24 -19.21 -2.70
CA LYS A 17 11.29 -18.87 -1.72
C LYS A 17 11.97 -17.56 -2.12
N VAL A 18 12.36 -16.78 -1.11
CA VAL A 18 13.10 -15.53 -1.25
C VAL A 18 14.29 -15.55 -0.30
N GLN A 19 15.27 -14.69 -0.58
CA GLN A 19 16.48 -14.51 0.23
C GLN A 19 16.85 -13.01 0.30
N PRO A 20 17.63 -12.58 1.30
CA PRO A 20 18.06 -11.19 1.42
C PRO A 20 18.81 -10.70 0.17
N GLY A 21 18.50 -9.47 -0.25
CA GLY A 21 19.08 -8.85 -1.44
C GLY A 21 18.29 -9.07 -2.74
N GLU A 22 17.26 -9.91 -2.74
CA GLU A 22 16.37 -10.04 -3.89
C GLU A 22 15.38 -8.87 -4.01
N ILE A 23 15.10 -8.49 -5.26
CA ILE A 23 13.95 -7.66 -5.63
C ILE A 23 12.81 -8.59 -6.03
N VAL A 24 11.63 -8.38 -5.46
CA VAL A 24 10.48 -9.29 -5.62
C VAL A 24 9.23 -8.53 -6.01
N TRP A 25 8.32 -9.22 -6.70
CA TRP A 25 6.93 -8.78 -6.87
C TRP A 25 6.10 -9.41 -5.76
N LEU A 26 5.39 -8.56 -5.02
CA LEU A 26 4.64 -8.94 -3.82
C LEU A 26 3.16 -8.63 -4.04
N GLU A 27 2.29 -9.59 -3.74
CA GLU A 27 0.85 -9.29 -3.59
C GLU A 27 0.61 -8.53 -2.29
N LEU A 28 -0.08 -7.39 -2.38
CA LEU A 28 -0.37 -6.54 -1.22
C LEU A 28 -1.71 -6.92 -0.60
N ASP A 29 -1.71 -7.13 0.72
CA ASP A 29 -2.92 -7.45 1.46
C ASP A 29 -3.75 -6.20 1.77
N ILE A 30 -3.11 -5.11 2.17
CA ILE A 30 -3.74 -3.82 2.49
C ILE A 30 -2.84 -2.69 2.02
N VAL A 31 -3.42 -1.70 1.36
CA VAL A 31 -2.79 -0.42 1.01
C VAL A 31 -3.53 0.68 1.74
N SER A 32 -2.84 1.36 2.65
CA SER A 32 -3.44 2.46 3.42
C SER A 32 -2.79 3.80 3.11
N ALA A 33 -3.64 4.82 2.97
CA ALA A 33 -3.21 6.21 2.90
C ALA A 33 -3.92 7.04 3.98
N ARG A 34 -3.15 7.86 4.69
CA ARG A 34 -3.71 8.77 5.70
C ARG A 34 -4.02 10.12 5.09
N ASP A 35 -5.02 10.83 5.61
CA ASP A 35 -5.52 12.15 5.20
C ASP A 35 -4.46 13.22 4.88
N PHE A 36 -3.27 13.20 5.51
CA PHE A 36 -2.16 14.09 5.14
C PHE A 36 -1.55 13.80 3.75
N GLY A 37 -1.33 12.52 3.43
CA GLY A 37 -0.71 12.09 2.16
C GLY A 37 -1.72 11.60 1.12
N GLY A 38 -2.91 11.22 1.57
CA GLY A 38 -3.98 10.63 0.77
C GLY A 38 -4.39 11.46 -0.44
N PRO A 39 -4.58 12.78 -0.32
CA PRO A 39 -4.92 13.61 -1.48
C PRO A 39 -3.89 13.55 -2.61
N ASN A 40 -2.59 13.48 -2.29
CA ASN A 40 -1.56 13.33 -3.31
C ASN A 40 -1.55 11.94 -3.95
N VAL A 41 -1.90 10.89 -3.18
CA VAL A 41 -2.08 9.54 -3.73
C VAL A 41 -3.22 9.54 -4.75
N VAL A 42 -4.39 10.10 -4.38
CA VAL A 42 -5.56 10.20 -5.27
C VAL A 42 -5.22 11.02 -6.51
N LYS A 43 -4.63 12.22 -6.34
CA LYS A 43 -4.21 13.09 -7.44
C LYS A 43 -3.26 12.40 -8.43
N ASN A 44 -2.29 11.64 -7.91
CA ASN A 44 -1.38 10.88 -8.76
C ASN A 44 -2.11 9.72 -9.44
N TYR A 45 -3.01 9.03 -8.75
CA TYR A 45 -3.77 7.93 -9.32
C TYR A 45 -4.67 8.40 -10.47
N GLU A 46 -5.42 9.49 -10.28
CA GLU A 46 -6.25 10.11 -11.32
C GLU A 46 -5.40 10.54 -12.53
N ARG A 47 -4.23 11.14 -12.29
CA ARG A 47 -3.33 11.58 -13.38
C ARG A 47 -2.83 10.41 -14.22
N GLU A 48 -2.40 9.33 -13.59
CA GLU A 48 -1.76 8.20 -14.28
C GLU A 48 -2.76 7.17 -14.80
N TYR A 49 -3.93 7.03 -14.17
CA TYR A 49 -4.89 5.95 -14.42
C TYR A 49 -6.32 6.42 -14.74
N GLY A 50 -6.65 7.70 -14.57
CA GLY A 50 -8.01 8.21 -14.81
C GLY A 50 -9.05 7.53 -13.91
N ASP A 51 -10.14 7.06 -14.53
CA ASP A 51 -11.28 6.43 -13.84
C ASP A 51 -11.12 4.91 -13.63
N GLN A 52 -9.92 4.37 -13.81
CA GLN A 52 -9.69 2.95 -13.57
C GLN A 52 -9.97 2.61 -12.09
N PRO A 53 -10.67 1.50 -11.81
CA PRO A 53 -10.86 1.07 -10.44
C PRO A 53 -9.53 0.65 -9.81
N VAL A 54 -9.41 0.85 -8.50
CA VAL A 54 -8.33 0.25 -7.72
C VAL A 54 -8.36 -1.26 -7.82
N PHE A 55 -7.21 -1.90 -7.57
CA PHE A 55 -7.07 -3.36 -7.72
C PHE A 55 -8.05 -4.16 -6.85
N ASP A 56 -8.35 -3.68 -5.64
CA ASP A 56 -9.32 -4.25 -4.72
C ASP A 56 -9.82 -3.17 -3.75
N PRO A 57 -11.09 -2.72 -3.87
CA PRO A 57 -11.67 -1.71 -2.98
C PRO A 57 -11.71 -2.10 -1.50
N ASP A 58 -11.77 -3.39 -1.18
CA ASP A 58 -11.79 -3.86 0.21
C ASP A 58 -10.38 -3.83 0.85
N ARG A 59 -9.33 -3.67 0.03
CA ARG A 59 -7.93 -3.63 0.47
C ARG A 59 -7.31 -2.23 0.42
N VAL A 60 -8.00 -1.25 -0.16
CA VAL A 60 -7.52 0.14 -0.24
C VAL A 60 -8.29 0.98 0.78
N VAL A 61 -7.59 1.38 1.86
CA VAL A 61 -8.23 2.03 3.02
C VAL A 61 -7.66 3.40 3.30
N PHE A 62 -8.53 4.35 3.63
CA PHE A 62 -8.16 5.71 4.00
C PHE A 62 -8.52 6.00 5.45
N THR A 63 -7.60 6.64 6.17
CA THR A 63 -7.86 7.12 7.54
C THR A 63 -7.94 8.65 7.57
N PHE A 64 -8.91 9.16 8.33
CA PHE A 64 -9.16 10.59 8.53
C PHE A 64 -9.03 10.92 10.02
N ASP A 65 -7.82 10.70 10.54
CA ASP A 65 -7.50 10.78 11.96
C ASP A 65 -6.69 12.03 12.35
N LEU A 66 -6.05 12.71 11.38
CA LEU A 66 -5.13 13.81 11.68
C LEU A 66 -5.73 15.20 11.42
N CYS A 67 -6.68 15.31 10.49
CA CYS A 67 -7.30 16.58 10.09
C CYS A 67 -8.79 16.65 10.48
N VAL A 68 -9.09 16.20 11.70
CA VAL A 68 -10.43 16.26 12.29
C VAL A 68 -10.29 16.48 13.81
N PRO A 69 -10.72 17.61 14.41
CA PRO A 69 -11.37 18.78 13.82
C PRO A 69 -10.36 19.81 13.32
N ALA A 70 -10.83 21.00 12.98
CA ALA A 70 -10.37 21.72 11.82
C ALA A 70 -8.95 22.33 11.87
N CYS A 71 -8.19 22.08 10.80
CA CYS A 71 -7.00 22.84 10.41
C CYS A 71 -6.93 22.91 8.86
N THR A 72 -6.26 23.94 8.33
CA THR A 72 -6.21 24.17 6.88
C THR A 72 -4.99 23.47 6.27
N LEU A 73 -5.22 22.40 5.51
CA LEU A 73 -4.27 21.90 4.52
C LEU A 73 -4.08 23.01 3.46
N LYS A 74 -2.83 23.32 3.09
CA LYS A 74 -2.50 24.27 2.00
C LYS A 74 -2.31 23.54 0.68
#